data_AF-K1ZSX0-F1
#
_entry.id   AF-K1ZSX0-F1
#
_cell.length_a   1.000
_cell.length_b   1.000
_cell.length_c   1.000
_cell.angle_alpha   90.00
_cell.angle_beta   90.00
_cell.angle_gamma   90.00
#
_symmetry.space_group_name_H-M   'P 1'
#
loop_
_entity.id
_entity.type
_entity.pdbx_description
1 polymer ?
#
loop_
_entity_poly.entity_id
_entity_poly.type
_entity_poly.pdbx_seq_one_letter_code
_entity_poly.pdbx_strand_id
1 'polypeptide(L)'
;MGLTTWENAPDGKILKTDVSVAKNYLSKEELESLGRIVSAYLDLAEDRARRKIPMTMEDWAKRLDLFLEFDEREILQNKGKVTAEIAKAHAESEFEKYRIVQDRLFQSDFDRLIGQTEATRKPTSGDNGM
;
A
#
# COMPACT_ATOMS: atom_id res chain seq x y z
N MET A 1 -6.51 9.38 -2.25
CA MET A 1 -6.38 7.94 -1.91
C MET A 1 -5.31 7.80 -0.85
N GLY A 2 -5.50 6.95 0.17
CA GLY A 2 -4.52 6.73 1.25
C GLY A 2 -3.37 5.77 0.89
N LEU A 3 -3.09 5.60 -0.41
CA LEU A 3 -2.00 4.75 -0.89
C LEU A 3 -0.69 5.55 -0.82
N THR A 4 0.35 4.95 -0.26
CA THR A 4 1.69 5.56 -0.18
C THR A 4 2.59 5.17 -1.36
N THR A 5 2.29 4.04 -2.02
CA THR A 5 3.02 3.51 -3.19
C THR A 5 2.08 2.66 -4.06
N TRP A 6 2.37 2.54 -5.36
CA TRP A 6 1.64 1.72 -6.35
C TRP A 6 2.58 1.28 -7.48
N GLU A 7 2.15 0.36 -8.34
CA GLU A 7 3.00 -0.29 -9.35
C GLU A 7 3.75 0.70 -10.26
N ASN A 8 3.08 1.78 -10.67
CA ASN A 8 3.65 2.80 -11.56
C ASN A 8 4.10 4.08 -10.82
N ALA A 9 4.32 4.03 -9.51
CA ALA A 9 4.78 5.21 -8.75
C ALA A 9 6.23 5.61 -9.15
N PRO A 10 6.60 6.91 -9.10
CA PRO A 10 5.79 8.06 -8.69
C PRO A 10 5.03 8.77 -9.84
N ASP A 11 5.40 8.54 -11.10
CA ASP A 11 4.94 9.34 -12.25
C ASP A 11 3.77 8.73 -13.03
N GLY A 12 3.37 7.49 -12.71
CA GLY A 12 2.31 6.76 -13.39
C GLY A 12 0.96 6.78 -12.66
N LYS A 13 -0.10 6.45 -13.39
CA LYS A 13 -1.47 6.38 -12.86
C LYS A 13 -1.62 5.24 -11.85
N ILE A 14 -2.40 5.48 -10.80
CA ILE A 14 -2.91 4.43 -9.91
C ILE A 14 -3.90 3.57 -10.71
N LEU A 15 -3.72 2.25 -10.67
CA LEU A 15 -4.60 1.28 -11.32
C LEU A 15 -5.59 0.70 -10.31
N LYS A 16 -6.69 0.13 -10.83
CA LYS A 16 -7.70 -0.53 -10.00
C LYS A 16 -7.13 -1.70 -9.19
N THR A 17 -6.13 -2.40 -9.74
CA THR A 17 -5.40 -3.49 -9.09
C THR A 17 -4.64 -3.02 -7.86
N ASP A 18 -4.01 -1.85 -7.92
CA ASP A 18 -3.21 -1.28 -6.81
C ASP A 18 -4.03 -1.00 -5.56
N VAL A 19 -5.30 -0.66 -5.73
CA VAL A 19 -6.22 -0.29 -4.64
C VAL A 19 -6.65 -1.51 -3.81
N SER A 20 -6.63 -2.69 -4.43
CA SER A 20 -7.03 -3.94 -3.79
C SER A 20 -5.92 -4.60 -2.95
N VAL A 21 -4.67 -4.14 -3.07
CA VAL A 21 -3.51 -4.73 -2.40
C VAL A 21 -3.25 -4.04 -1.06
N ALA A 22 -3.43 -4.77 0.03
CA ALA A 22 -3.30 -4.26 1.41
C ALA A 22 -1.88 -3.86 1.84
N LYS A 23 -0.85 -4.11 1.02
CA LYS A 23 0.56 -3.84 1.39
C LYS A 23 0.96 -2.36 1.28
N ASN A 24 0.13 -1.52 0.66
CA ASN A 24 0.45 -0.12 0.36
C ASN A 24 -0.02 0.87 1.44
N TYR A 25 -0.47 0.37 2.60
CA TYR A 25 -0.99 1.16 3.72
C TYR A 25 -0.02 1.27 4.90
N LEU A 26 1.02 0.44 4.97
CA LEU A 26 2.03 0.50 6.02
C LEU A 26 3.25 1.27 5.53
N SER A 27 3.73 2.20 6.35
CA SER A 27 5.01 2.87 6.17
C SER A 27 6.18 1.89 6.34
N LYS A 28 7.38 2.31 5.93
CA LYS A 28 8.61 1.52 6.11
C LYS A 28 8.85 1.15 7.58
N GLU A 29 8.63 2.10 8.49
CA GLU A 29 8.81 1.90 9.93
C GLU A 29 7.81 0.87 10.48
N GLU A 30 6.55 0.95 10.04
CA GLU A 30 5.51 -0.01 10.42
C GLU A 30 5.78 -1.42 9.87
N LEU A 31 6.30 -1.52 8.63
CA LEU A 31 6.72 -2.79 8.04
C LEU A 31 7.91 -3.41 8.78
N GLU A 32 8.90 -2.61 9.15
CA GLU A 32 10.03 -3.08 9.96
C GLU A 32 9.58 -3.55 11.34
N SER A 33 8.69 -2.78 11.99
CA SER A 33 8.07 -3.15 13.27
C SER A 33 7.31 -4.47 13.14
N LEU A 34 6.46 -4.62 12.12
CA LEU A 34 5.73 -5.85 11.83
C LEU A 34 6.68 -7.04 11.62
N GLY A 35 7.74 -6.85 10.84
CA GLY A 35 8.76 -7.88 10.61
C GLY A 35 9.39 -8.39 11.91
N ARG A 36 9.76 -7.47 12.81
CA ARG A 36 10.35 -7.84 14.12
C ARG A 36 9.40 -8.67 14.98
N ILE A 37 8.12 -8.29 15.03
CA ILE A 37 7.07 -9.02 15.78
C ILE A 37 6.91 -10.44 15.23
N VAL A 38 6.80 -10.55 13.90
CA VAL A 38 6.62 -11.85 13.23
C VAL A 38 7.82 -12.76 13.47
N SER A 39 9.04 -12.25 13.31
CA SER A 39 10.25 -13.03 13.59
C SER A 39 10.30 -13.51 15.04
N ALA A 40 10.07 -12.63 16.01
CA ALA A 40 10.07 -12.98 17.42
C ALA A 40 9.02 -14.06 17.77
N TYR A 41 7.83 -13.97 17.15
CA TYR A 41 6.79 -14.97 17.34
C TYR A 41 7.16 -16.32 16.72
N LEU A 42 7.78 -16.34 15.55
CA LEU A 42 8.25 -17.56 14.90
C LEU A 42 9.36 -18.24 15.70
N ASP A 43 10.30 -17.48 16.27
CA ASP A 43 11.36 -18.03 17.13
C ASP A 43 10.77 -18.71 18.37
N LEU A 44 9.75 -18.08 19.00
CA LEU A 44 9.01 -18.67 20.12
C LEU A 44 8.28 -19.96 19.71
N ALA A 45 7.70 -19.97 18.51
CA ALA A 45 7.01 -21.14 17.98
C ALA A 45 7.99 -22.29 17.70
N GLU A 46 9.17 -21.97 17.16
CA GLU A 46 10.23 -22.93 16.88
C GLU A 46 10.76 -23.58 18.16
N ASP A 47 11.02 -22.83 19.23
CA ASP A 47 11.46 -23.39 20.52
C ASP A 47 10.44 -24.41 21.06
N ARG A 48 9.15 -24.07 21.01
CA ARG A 48 8.08 -24.97 21.45
C ARG A 48 7.99 -26.23 20.61
N ALA A 49 8.14 -26.10 19.29
CA ALA A 49 8.20 -27.24 18.38
C ALA A 49 9.41 -28.15 18.69
N ARG A 50 10.59 -27.56 18.92
CA ARG A 50 11.82 -28.29 19.31
C ARG A 50 11.65 -29.05 20.62
N ARG A 51 10.92 -28.47 21.58
CA ARG A 51 10.57 -29.09 22.86
C ARG A 51 9.46 -30.14 22.77
N LYS A 52 8.94 -30.41 21.56
CA LYS A 52 7.87 -31.37 21.29
C LYS A 52 6.60 -31.11 22.10
N ILE A 53 6.31 -29.83 22.36
CA ILE A 53 5.06 -29.44 23.03
C ILE A 53 3.96 -29.50 21.96
N PRO A 54 2.99 -30.44 22.05
CA PRO A 54 1.91 -30.49 21.09
C PRO A 54 1.04 -29.24 21.24
N MET A 55 0.75 -28.60 20.11
CA MET A 55 -0.11 -27.42 20.05
C MET A 55 -1.05 -27.53 18.85
N THR A 56 -2.32 -27.17 19.04
CA THR A 56 -3.29 -27.04 17.96
C THR A 56 -3.21 -25.66 17.31
N MET A 57 -3.82 -25.49 16.14
CA MET A 57 -3.92 -24.16 15.51
C MET A 57 -4.70 -23.15 16.37
N GLU A 58 -5.66 -23.62 17.18
CA GLU A 58 -6.38 -22.77 18.12
C GLU A 58 -5.48 -22.29 19.26
N ASP A 59 -4.60 -23.16 19.77
CA ASP A 59 -3.64 -22.79 20.82
C ASP A 59 -2.62 -21.76 20.31
N TRP A 60 -2.19 -21.89 19.06
CA TRP A 60 -1.34 -20.90 18.41
C TRP A 60 -2.04 -19.54 18.28
N ALA A 61 -3.31 -19.51 17.90
CA ALA A 61 -4.07 -18.25 17.83
C ALA A 61 -4.15 -17.56 19.20
N LYS A 62 -4.56 -18.29 20.24
CA LYS A 62 -4.63 -17.76 21.61
C LYS A 62 -3.26 -17.28 22.12
N ARG A 63 -2.18 -17.97 21.74
CA ARG A 63 -0.83 -17.60 22.16
C ARG A 63 -0.31 -16.36 21.46
N LEU A 64 -0.67 -16.18 20.19
CA LEU A 64 -0.38 -14.95 19.44
C LEU A 64 -1.07 -13.75 20.09
N ASP A 65 -2.34 -13.89 20.46
CA ASP A 65 -3.08 -12.84 21.16
C ASP A 65 -2.35 -12.42 22.44
N LEU A 66 -2.02 -13.38 23.31
CA LEU A 66 -1.24 -13.12 24.54
C LEU A 66 0.14 -12.49 24.28
N PHE A 67 0.78 -12.84 23.17
CA PHE A 67 2.08 -12.27 22.78
C PHE A 67 1.95 -10.80 22.38
N LEU A 68 0.91 -10.46 21.62
CA LEU A 68 0.62 -9.08 21.25
C LEU A 68 0.23 -8.23 22.46
N GLU A 69 -0.58 -8.78 23.37
CA GLU A 69 -0.92 -8.16 24.65
C GLU A 69 0.33 -7.86 25.51
N PHE A 70 1.28 -8.79 25.56
CA PHE A 70 2.54 -8.60 26.29
C PHE A 70 3.45 -7.53 25.68
N ASP A 71 3.41 -7.37 24.35
CA ASP A 71 4.13 -6.31 23.63
C ASP A 71 3.38 -4.97 23.65
N GLU A 72 2.37 -4.82 24.54
CA GLU A 72 1.51 -3.65 24.69
C GLU A 72 0.78 -3.22 23.40
N ARG A 73 0.50 -4.19 22.52
CA ARG A 73 -0.22 -3.95 21.26
C ARG A 73 -1.70 -4.20 21.41
N GLU A 74 -2.49 -3.36 20.75
CA GLU A 74 -3.94 -3.55 20.70
C GLU A 74 -4.28 -4.78 19.86
N ILE A 75 -4.96 -5.74 20.50
CA ILE A 75 -5.52 -6.89 19.80
C ILE A 75 -6.83 -6.46 19.16
N LEU A 76 -7.02 -6.87 17.90
CA LEU A 76 -8.28 -6.66 17.20
C LEU A 76 -9.39 -7.54 17.82
N GLN A 77 -10.07 -7.01 18.83
CA GLN A 77 -11.15 -7.71 19.55
C GLN A 77 -12.37 -7.99 18.66
N ASN A 78 -12.61 -7.13 17.68
CA ASN A 78 -13.72 -7.28 16.75
C ASN A 78 -13.20 -7.78 15.42
N LYS A 79 -13.44 -9.05 15.10
CA LYS A 79 -13.34 -9.53 13.71
C LYS A 79 -14.20 -8.58 12.87
N GLY A 80 -13.59 -7.89 11.91
CA GLY A 80 -14.25 -6.83 11.17
C GLY A 80 -15.64 -7.28 10.71
N LYS A 81 -16.68 -6.49 11.00
CA LYS A 81 -18.05 -6.73 10.51
C LYS A 81 -18.14 -6.72 8.97
N VAL A 82 -17.06 -6.29 8.33
CA VAL A 82 -16.91 -6.08 6.90
C VAL A 82 -16.10 -7.24 6.33
N THR A 83 -16.70 -7.99 5.42
CA THR A 83 -15.99 -9.05 4.69
C THR A 83 -14.94 -8.45 3.76
N ALA A 84 -13.93 -9.25 3.39
CA ALA A 84 -12.91 -8.83 2.42
C ALA A 84 -13.53 -8.36 1.09
N GLU A 85 -14.63 -8.98 0.66
CA GLU A 85 -15.38 -8.60 -0.55
C GLU A 85 -16.00 -7.21 -0.43
N ILE A 86 -16.63 -6.88 0.71
CA ILE A 86 -17.22 -5.56 0.95
C ILE A 86 -16.12 -4.50 1.02
N ALA A 87 -15.01 -4.80 1.69
CA ALA A 87 -13.86 -3.89 1.76
C ALA A 87 -13.28 -3.62 0.36
N LYS A 88 -13.16 -4.66 -0.47
CA LYS A 88 -12.70 -4.55 -1.86
C LYS A 88 -13.67 -3.72 -2.70
N ALA A 89 -14.97 -4.00 -2.63
CA ALA A 89 -15.99 -3.24 -3.36
C ALA A 89 -16.00 -1.76 -2.96
N HIS A 90 -15.83 -1.47 -1.67
CA HIS A 90 -15.72 -0.10 -1.17
C HIS A 90 -14.47 0.59 -1.71
N ALA A 91 -13.31 -0.06 -1.64
CA ALA A 91 -12.06 0.49 -2.16
C ALA A 91 -12.12 0.75 -3.68
N GLU A 92 -12.74 -0.16 -4.44
CA GLU A 92 -13.00 0.03 -5.86
C GLU A 92 -13.95 1.21 -6.13
N SER A 93 -15.00 1.38 -5.32
CA SER A 93 -15.92 2.52 -5.45
C SER A 93 -15.23 3.87 -5.18
N GLU A 94 -14.38 3.93 -4.15
CA GLU A 94 -13.58 5.14 -3.88
C GLU A 94 -12.56 5.41 -4.98
N PHE A 95 -11.97 4.36 -5.56
CA PHE A 95 -11.10 4.50 -6.72
C PHE A 95 -11.82 5.07 -7.94
N GLU A 96 -13.05 4.64 -8.23
CA GLU A 96 -13.82 5.19 -9.36
C GLU A 96 -14.06 6.70 -9.23
N LYS A 97 -14.32 7.18 -8.00
CA LYS A 97 -14.43 8.62 -7.72
C LYS A 97 -13.09 9.33 -7.93
N TYR A 98 -12.00 8.74 -7.44
CA TYR A 98 -10.66 9.31 -7.58
C TYR A 98 -10.15 9.29 -9.03
N ARG A 99 -10.51 8.28 -9.84
CA ARG A 99 -10.09 8.15 -11.23
C ARG A 99 -10.42 9.39 -12.05
N ILE A 100 -11.60 9.99 -11.83
CA ILE A 100 -12.02 11.23 -12.51
C ILE A 100 -11.07 12.40 -12.19
N VAL A 101 -10.60 12.49 -10.94
CA VAL A 101 -9.63 13.51 -10.51
C VAL A 101 -8.26 13.21 -11.10
N GLN A 102 -7.82 11.95 -11.05
CA GLN A 102 -6.55 11.51 -11.61
C GLN A 102 -6.47 11.77 -13.12
N ASP A 103 -7.52 11.47 -13.88
CA ASP A 103 -7.54 11.68 -15.33
C ASP A 103 -7.51 13.16 -15.71
N ARG A 104 -8.04 14.05 -14.87
CA ARG A 104 -7.96 15.50 -15.09
C ARG A 104 -6.56 16.07 -14.79
N LEU A 105 -5.87 15.52 -13.80
CA LEU A 105 -4.56 16.01 -13.36
C LEU A 105 -3.39 15.34 -14.10
N PHE A 106 -3.63 14.19 -14.72
CA PHE A 106 -2.59 13.44 -15.40
C PHE A 106 -2.29 14.03 -16.78
N GLN A 107 -1.03 14.43 -16.99
CA GLN A 107 -0.48 14.69 -18.31
C GLN A 107 0.27 13.46 -18.79
N SER A 108 -0.09 12.96 -19.98
CA SER A 108 0.64 11.86 -20.60
C SER A 108 2.06 12.29 -20.95
N ASP A 109 2.98 11.35 -20.89
CA ASP A 109 4.30 11.39 -21.54
C ASP A 109 4.23 11.89 -22.99
N PHE A 110 3.18 11.52 -23.73
CA PHE A 110 2.92 12.04 -25.08
C PHE A 110 2.62 13.55 -25.07
N ASP A 111 1.76 14.01 -24.15
CA ASP A 111 1.45 15.45 -24.01
C ASP A 111 2.69 16.25 -23.61
N ARG A 112 3.52 15.70 -22.72
CA ARG A 112 4.82 16.30 -22.35
C ARG A 112 5.75 16.39 -23.56
N LEU A 113 5.79 15.36 -24.40
CA LEU A 113 6.66 15.30 -25.58
C LEU A 113 6.18 16.26 -26.69
N ILE A 114 4.86 16.41 -26.87
CA ILE A 114 4.27 17.46 -27.72
C ILE A 114 4.64 18.86 -27.19
N GLY A 115 4.48 19.12 -25.88
CA GLY A 115 4.87 20.40 -25.29
C GLY A 115 6.36 20.72 -25.48
N GLN A 116 7.25 19.73 -25.34
CA GLN A 116 8.69 19.90 -25.58
C GLN A 116 9.03 20.17 -27.05
N THR A 117 8.34 19.48 -27.98
CA THR A 117 8.54 19.68 -29.42
C THR A 117 7.93 21.00 -29.92
N GLU A 118 6.85 21.50 -29.32
CA GLU A 118 6.32 22.83 -29.58
C GLU A 118 7.20 23.94 -28.97
N ALA A 119 7.77 23.72 -27.78
CA ALA A 119 8.70 24.65 -27.15
C ALA A 119 10.02 24.80 -27.93
N THR A 120 10.51 23.72 -28.56
CA THR A 120 11.68 23.76 -29.44
C THR A 120 11.37 24.30 -30.84
N ARG A 121 10.09 24.34 -31.25
CA ARG A 121 9.64 24.90 -32.54
C ARG A 121 9.31 26.39 -32.50
N LYS A 122 9.14 27.03 -31.34
CA LYS A 122 9.02 28.50 -31.26
C LYS A 122 10.36 29.12 -31.71
N PRO A 123 10.45 29.73 -32.90
CA PRO A 123 11.66 30.38 -33.32
C PRO A 123 11.83 31.63 -32.45
N THR A 124 13.09 31.95 -32.17
CA THR A 124 13.55 33.32 -31.92
C THR A 124 13.15 34.20 -33.12
N SER A 125 11.90 34.66 -33.17
CA SER A 125 11.48 35.76 -34.02
C SER A 125 11.28 36.97 -33.14
N GLY A 126 12.34 37.79 -33.03
CA GLY A 126 12.27 39.09 -32.39
C GLY A 126 13.60 39.66 -31.89
N ASP A 127 14.68 39.61 -32.67
CA ASP A 127 15.62 40.74 -32.66
C ASP A 127 16.22 40.93 -34.05
N ASN A 128 15.70 41.92 -34.77
CA ASN A 128 16.30 42.44 -35.98
C ASN A 128 15.99 43.94 -36.01
N GLY A 129 16.98 44.78 -35.67
CA GLY A 129 16.92 46.21 -35.98
C GLY A 129 17.68 47.16 -35.04
N MET A 130 19.02 47.14 -35.07
CA MET A 130 19.89 48.28 -35.43
C MET A 130 21.35 47.85 -35.51
#